data_AF-A0A8A4TUM2-F1
#
_entry.id   AF-A0A8A4TUM2-F1
#
_cell.length_a   1.000
_cell.length_b   1.000
_cell.length_c   1.000
_cell.angle_alpha   90.00
_cell.angle_beta   90.00
_cell.angle_gamma   90.00
#
_symmetry.space_group_name_H-M   'P 1'
#
loop_
_entity.id
_entity.type
_entity.pdbx_description
1 polymer ?
#
loop_
_entity_poly.entity_id
_entity_poly.type
_entity_poly.pdbx_seq_one_letter_code
_entity_poly.pdbx_strand_id
1 'polypeptide(L)' 'MSKTTLSNLKEMSVADRLQMIQLIWDSIESTERGLPLTPSQEQELDRRLANYEENPDQVTPWSEIKNDLLGNR' A
#
# COMPACT_ATOMS: atom_id res chain seq x y z
N MET A 1 -28.18 6.01 2.85
CA MET A 1 -26.80 5.69 3.25
C MET A 1 -26.61 6.14 4.69
N SER A 2 -26.48 5.20 5.63
CA SER A 2 -26.20 5.53 7.03
C SER A 2 -24.77 6.06 7.16
N LYS A 3 -24.58 7.08 8.01
CA LYS A 3 -23.26 7.68 8.23
C LYS A 3 -22.50 6.84 9.25
N THR A 4 -21.57 6.02 8.79
CA THR A 4 -20.67 5.27 9.69
C THR A 4 -19.65 6.23 10.28
N THR A 5 -19.53 6.26 11.61
CA THR A 5 -18.54 7.09 12.32
C THR A 5 -17.28 6.28 12.61
N LEU A 6 -16.15 6.96 12.78
CA LEU A 6 -14.90 6.30 13.21
C LEU A 6 -15.07 5.58 14.56
N SER A 7 -15.92 6.10 15.44
CA SER A 7 -16.25 5.44 16.71
C SER A 7 -16.92 4.08 16.47
N ASN A 8 -17.90 4.01 15.56
CA ASN A 8 -18.57 2.75 15.23
C ASN A 8 -17.59 1.71 14.65
N LEU A 9 -16.61 2.15 13.86
CA LEU A 9 -15.57 1.26 13.33
C LEU A 9 -14.64 0.74 14.44
N LYS A 10 -14.38 1.55 15.47
CA LYS A 10 -13.54 1.15 16.60
C LYS A 10 -14.17 0.05 17.46
N GLU A 11 -15.50 -0.04 17.49
CA GLU A 11 -16.25 -1.10 18.17
C GLU A 11 -16.23 -2.44 17.41
N MET A 12 -15.87 -2.43 16.11
CA MET A 12 -15.72 -3.66 15.33
C MET A 12 -14.48 -4.45 15.79
N SER A 13 -14.52 -5.77 15.59
CA SER A 13 -13.33 -6.59 15.76
C SER A 13 -12.22 -6.13 14.81
N VAL A 14 -10.96 -6.39 15.17
CA VAL A 14 -9.81 -6.06 14.31
C VAL A 14 -9.94 -6.76 12.95
N ALA A 15 -10.42 -8.02 12.94
CA ALA A 15 -10.61 -8.80 11.72
C ALA A 15 -11.64 -8.14 10.79
N ASP A 16 -12.79 -7.72 11.34
CA ASP A 16 -13.85 -7.09 10.52
C ASP A 16 -13.40 -5.72 10.00
N ARG A 17 -12.64 -4.96 10.79
CA ARG A 17 -12.04 -3.70 10.32
C ARG A 17 -11.10 -3.93 9.15
N LEU A 18 -10.23 -4.95 9.23
CA LEU A 18 -9.28 -5.27 8.17
C LEU A 18 -10.01 -5.72 6.90
N GLN A 19 -11.06 -6.53 7.02
CA GLN A 19 -11.90 -6.91 5.88
C GLN A 19 -12.59 -5.70 5.25
N MET A 20 -13.13 -4.80 6.06
CA MET A 20 -13.75 -3.56 5.56
C MET A 20 -12.73 -2.68 4.83
N ILE A 21 -11.51 -2.53 5.36
CA ILE A 21 -10.42 -1.80 4.70
C ILE A 21 -10.13 -2.42 3.33
N GLN A 22 -10.02 -3.75 3.25
CA GLN A 22 -9.80 -4.45 1.98
C GLN A 22 -10.93 -4.19 0.99
N LEU A 23 -12.20 -4.32 1.41
CA LEU A 23 -13.35 -4.09 0.53
C LEU A 23 -13.41 -2.65 0.01
N ILE A 24 -13.09 -1.66 0.86
CA ILE A 24 -12.99 -0.27 0.45
C ILE A 24 -11.86 -0.11 -0.57
N TRP A 25 -10.69 -0.70 -0.30
CA TRP A 25 -9.53 -0.64 -1.18
C TRP A 25 -9.84 -1.22 -2.57
N ASP A 26 -10.43 -2.42 -2.63
CA ASP A 26 -10.84 -3.09 -3.87
C ASP A 26 -11.87 -2.25 -4.65
N SER A 27 -12.75 -1.53 -3.94
CA SER A 27 -13.75 -0.66 -4.58
C SER A 27 -13.13 0.58 -5.26
N ILE A 28 -12.03 1.11 -4.71
CA ILE A 28 -11.32 2.26 -5.27
C ILE A 28 -10.63 1.86 -6.57
N GLU A 29 -9.97 0.69 -6.59
CA GLU A 29 -9.29 0.15 -7.77
C GLU A 29 -10.25 0.03 -8.98
N SER A 30 -11.50 -0.35 -8.73
CA SER A 30 -12.52 -0.48 -9.79
C SER A 30 -13.06 0.86 -10.33
N THR A 31 -12.81 1.98 -9.63
CA THR A 31 -13.39 3.30 -9.94
C THR A 31 -12.35 4.29 -10.46
N GLU A 32 -11.10 4.17 -10.02
CA GLU A 32 -10.01 5.01 -10.50
C GLU A 32 -9.43 4.44 -11.81
N ARG A 33 -9.77 5.08 -12.95
CA ARG A 33 -8.77 5.17 -14.04
C ARG A 33 -7.56 5.83 -13.38
N GLY A 34 -6.52 5.02 -13.10
CA GLY A 34 -5.48 5.31 -12.12
C GLY A 34 -5.09 6.78 -12.03
N LEU A 35 -4.90 7.26 -10.81
CA LEU A 35 -4.46 8.63 -10.56
C LEU A 35 -3.27 8.95 -11.49
N PRO A 36 -3.39 9.96 -12.38
CA PRO A 36 -2.33 10.23 -13.34
C PRO A 36 -1.07 10.60 -12.56
N LEU A 37 0.01 9.90 -12.85
CA LEU A 37 1.31 10.24 -12.31
C LEU A 37 1.76 11.58 -12.89
N THR A 38 2.47 12.38 -12.10
CA THR A 38 3.18 13.53 -12.65
C THR A 38 4.35 13.02 -13.50
N PRO A 39 4.82 13.80 -14.51
CA PRO A 39 5.99 13.40 -15.29
C PRO A 39 7.23 13.09 -14.44
N SER A 40 7.41 13.79 -13.32
CA SER A 40 8.49 13.54 -12.36
C SER A 40 8.33 12.21 -11.61
N GLN A 41 7.10 11.77 -11.34
CA GLN A 41 6.84 10.48 -10.71
C GLN A 41 7.07 9.34 -11.70
N GLU A 42 6.59 9.47 -12.95
CA GLU A 42 6.88 8.50 -14.01
C GLU A 42 8.39 8.34 -14.22
N GLN A 43 9.11 9.44 -14.34
CA GLN A 43 10.57 9.41 -14.51
C GLN A 43 11.29 8.74 -13.34
N GLU A 44 10.85 8.95 -12.09
CA GLU A 44 11.45 8.29 -10.94
C GLU A 44 11.15 6.79 -10.91
N LEU A 45 9.96 6.36 -11.36
CA LEU A 45 9.64 4.94 -11.48
C LEU A 45 10.49 4.28 -12.55
N ASP A 46 10.63 4.89 -13.73
CA ASP A 46 11.48 4.38 -14.81
C ASP A 46 12.94 4.25 -14.36
N ARG A 47 13.45 5.26 -13.65
CA ARG A 47 14.82 5.26 -13.11
C ARG A 47 15.03 4.12 -12.10
N ARG A 48 14.06 3.87 -11.21
CA ARG A 48 14.14 2.79 -10.23
C ARG A 48 14.04 1.42 -10.88
N LEU A 49 13.19 1.27 -11.89
CA LEU A 49 13.03 0.02 -12.62
C LEU A 49 14.33 -0.34 -13.36
N ALA A 50 14.91 0.60 -14.12
CA ALA A 50 16.18 0.38 -14.80
C ALA A 50 17.32 0.03 -13.82
N ASN A 51 17.38 0.72 -12.68
CA ASN A 51 18.39 0.41 -11.66
C ASN A 51 18.24 -1.03 -11.11
N TYR A 52 17.01 -1.49 -10.88
CA TYR A 52 16.73 -2.85 -10.44
C TYR A 52 17.08 -3.89 -11.51
N GLU A 53 16.75 -3.62 -12.78
CA GLU A 53 17.11 -4.51 -13.90
C GLU A 53 18.63 -4.68 -14.05
N GLU A 54 19.39 -3.60 -13.84
CA GLU A 54 20.86 -3.63 -13.85
C GLU A 54 21.46 -4.28 -12.59
N ASN A 55 20.76 -4.18 -11.45
CA ASN A 55 21.27 -4.59 -10.14
C ASN A 55 20.20 -5.39 -9.35
N PRO A 56 19.80 -6.58 -9.81
CA PRO A 56 18.69 -7.33 -9.21
C PRO A 56 18.97 -7.75 -7.75
N ASP A 57 20.24 -7.90 -7.37
CA ASP A 57 20.67 -8.26 -6.02
C ASP A 57 20.79 -7.05 -5.08
N GLN A 58 20.69 -5.80 -5.60
CA GLN A 58 20.71 -4.58 -4.79
C GLN A 58 19.30 -4.21 -4.30
N VAL A 59 18.61 -5.19 -3.73
CA VAL A 59 17.30 -5.01 -3.12
C VAL A 59 17.31 -5.55 -1.70
N THR A 60 16.57 -4.88 -0.81
CA THR A 60 16.30 -5.42 0.51
C THR A 60 14.97 -6.18 0.47
N PRO A 61 14.97 -7.49 0.79
CA PRO A 61 13.74 -8.26 0.86
C PRO A 61 12.74 -7.61 1.84
N TRP A 62 11.46 -7.64 1.49
CA TRP A 62 10.41 -7.11 2.37
C TRP A 62 10.43 -7.75 3.77
N SER A 63 10.80 -9.04 3.88
CA SER A 63 10.93 -9.71 5.16
C SER A 63 11.97 -9.05 6.07
N GLU A 64 13.09 -8.59 5.52
CA GLU A 64 14.15 -7.90 6.27
C GLU A 64 13.67 -6.53 6.75
N ILE A 65 13.11 -5.71 5.85
CA ILE A 65 12.51 -4.41 6.22
C ILE A 65 11.40 -4.58 7.26
N LYS A 66 10.56 -5.60 7.11
CA LYS A 66 9.48 -5.89 8.05
C LYS A 66 10.02 -6.27 9.42
N ASN A 67 11.10 -7.05 9.49
CA ASN A 67 11.73 -7.41 10.75
C ASN A 67 12.31 -6.17 11.46
N ASP A 68 12.94 -5.27 10.71
CA ASP A 68 13.47 -4.00 11.23
C ASP A 68 12.36 -3.10 11.78
N LEU A 69 11.26 -2.95 11.04
CA LEU A 69 10.11 -2.12 11.43
C LEU A 69 9.38 -2.66 12.67
N LEU A 70 9.36 -3.99 12.86
CA LEU A 70 8.70 -4.64 13.98
C LEU A 70 9.60 -4.78 15.22
N GLY A 71 10.84 -4.29 15.17
CA GLY A 71 11.68 -4.12 16.36
C GLY A 71 12.34 -5.40 16.88
N ASN A 72 12.53 -6.43 16.04
CA ASN A 72 13.33 -7.60 16.40
C ASN A 72 14.83 -7.31 16.27
N ARG A 73 15.35 -6.39 17.10
CA ARG A 73 16.80 -6.24 17.32
C ARG A 73 17.32 -7.31 18.27
#